data_AF-A0A3B0FRU6-F1
#
_entry.id   AF-A0A3B0FRU6-F1
#
_cell.length_a   1.000
_cell.length_b   1.000
_cell.length_c   1.000
_cell.angle_alpha   90.00
_cell.angle_beta   90.00
_cell.angle_gamma   90.00
#
_symmetry.space_group_name_H-M   'P 1'
#
loop_
_entity.id
_entity.type
_entity.pdbx_description
1 polymer ?
#
loop_
_entity_poly.entity_id
_entity_poly.type
_entity_poly.pdbx_seq_one_letter_code
_entity_poly.pdbx_strand_id
1 'polypeptide(L)'
;MNPTHITRPAVDEFLDLFQMTQQSHIASTRNPLNFFTTRPDPVVEYWGIATLDHTGTAVISLPGYFEAQTAPGGRSVLLTSEGSVGAQLSYEPIIDGRLTVHGTAGATFSWLVKAVRIRIVLGVDSGAERVA
;
A
#
# COMPACT_ATOMS: atom_id res chain seq x y z
N MET A 1 2.53 51.77 -26.92
CA MET A 1 2.67 51.05 -28.21
C MET A 1 3.49 49.80 -27.97
N ASN A 2 2.94 48.68 -28.44
CA ASN A 2 3.45 47.31 -28.60
C ASN A 2 3.77 46.42 -27.37
N PRO A 3 3.32 45.14 -27.38
CA PRO A 3 3.30 44.24 -26.23
C PRO A 3 4.51 43.30 -26.23
N THR A 4 5.07 43.00 -25.06
CA THR A 4 6.10 41.97 -24.94
C THR A 4 5.45 40.60 -24.85
N HIS A 5 5.56 39.87 -25.96
CA HIS A 5 5.16 38.48 -26.15
C HIS A 5 6.00 37.59 -25.22
N ILE A 6 5.38 36.95 -24.22
CA ILE A 6 6.03 35.90 -23.42
C ILE A 6 5.84 34.59 -24.20
N THR A 7 6.85 34.21 -24.96
CA THR A 7 6.93 32.89 -25.59
C THR A 7 7.33 31.87 -24.53
N ARG A 8 6.44 30.91 -24.22
CA ARG A 8 6.79 29.71 -23.41
C ARG A 8 7.91 28.95 -24.11
N PRO A 9 9.03 28.60 -23.45
CA PRO A 9 9.95 27.63 -24.05
C PRO A 9 9.27 26.27 -24.12
N ALA A 10 9.47 25.61 -25.25
CA ALA A 10 8.88 24.35 -25.65
C ALA A 10 9.35 23.21 -24.73
N VAL A 11 8.47 22.22 -24.56
CA VAL A 11 8.59 21.06 -23.66
C VAL A 11 9.75 20.13 -24.06
N ASP A 12 10.41 20.41 -25.18
CA ASP A 12 11.39 19.52 -25.81
C ASP A 12 12.82 19.65 -25.25
N GLU A 13 13.22 20.80 -24.69
CA GLU A 13 14.57 20.96 -24.10
C GLU A 13 14.76 20.18 -22.78
N PHE A 14 13.67 19.81 -22.11
CA PHE A 14 13.74 19.01 -20.88
C PHE A 14 13.98 17.52 -21.14
N LEU A 15 13.65 17.02 -22.34
CA LEU A 15 13.87 15.63 -22.69
C LEU A 15 15.33 15.36 -23.07
N ASP A 16 16.02 16.33 -23.68
CA ASP A 16 17.43 16.17 -24.06
C ASP A 16 18.36 16.18 -22.84
N LEU A 17 18.07 16.98 -21.82
CA LEU A 17 18.87 16.96 -20.57
C LEU A 17 18.72 15.64 -19.80
N PHE A 18 17.56 14.99 -19.91
CA PHE A 18 17.30 13.68 -19.29
C PHE A 18 17.96 12.53 -20.08
N GLN A 19 18.17 12.68 -21.39
CA GLN A 19 18.85 11.68 -22.21
C GLN A 19 20.37 11.85 -22.26
N MET A 20 20.89 13.06 -22.04
CA MET A 20 22.32 13.37 -22.18
C MET A 20 23.17 13.07 -20.93
N THR A 21 22.56 12.57 -19.84
CA THR A 21 23.28 12.09 -18.64
C THR A 21 23.47 10.56 -18.61
N GLN A 22 23.15 9.85 -19.69
CA GLN A 22 23.27 8.38 -19.77
C GLN A 22 24.42 7.89 -20.65
N GLN A 23 25.40 8.72 -20.98
CA GLN A 23 26.55 8.28 -21.76
C GLN A 23 27.85 8.97 -21.36
N SER A 24 28.53 8.42 -20.35
CA SER A 24 29.99 8.50 -20.32
C SER A 24 30.63 7.42 -19.43
N HIS A 25 31.27 6.48 -20.12
CA HIS A 25 32.52 5.81 -19.76
C HIS A 25 32.50 4.62 -18.78
N ILE A 26 32.73 3.46 -19.39
CA ILE A 26 33.17 2.19 -18.81
C ILE A 26 34.58 2.37 -18.21
N ALA A 27 34.71 2.25 -16.89
CA ALA A 27 35.96 1.89 -16.24
C ALA A 27 35.71 1.24 -14.86
N SER A 28 35.76 -0.09 -14.86
CA SER A 28 36.25 -0.97 -13.79
C SER A 28 36.27 -0.46 -12.33
N THR A 29 35.23 -0.81 -11.58
CA THR A 29 35.37 -1.49 -10.27
C THR A 29 34.09 -2.28 -10.01
N ARG A 30 34.20 -3.58 -9.70
CA ARG A 30 33.05 -4.42 -9.35
C ARG A 30 32.39 -3.90 -8.08
N ASN A 31 31.27 -3.20 -8.23
CA ASN A 31 30.31 -2.99 -7.16
C ASN A 31 29.02 -3.70 -7.63
N PRO A 32 28.53 -4.77 -6.98
CA PRO A 32 27.24 -5.32 -7.35
C PRO A 32 26.19 -4.25 -7.01
N LEU A 33 25.76 -3.51 -8.03
CA LEU A 33 24.58 -2.67 -7.92
C LEU A 33 23.43 -3.60 -7.55
N ASN A 34 22.96 -3.50 -6.32
CA ASN A 34 21.71 -4.10 -5.89
C ASN A 34 20.62 -3.51 -6.80
N PHE A 35 20.25 -4.24 -7.85
CA PHE A 35 19.07 -3.94 -8.65
C PHE A 35 17.85 -4.23 -7.77
N PHE A 36 17.46 -3.27 -6.94
CA PHE A 36 16.15 -3.33 -6.31
C PHE A 36 15.12 -3.13 -7.41
N THR A 37 14.46 -4.21 -7.84
CA THR A 37 13.22 -4.09 -8.60
C THR A 37 12.17 -3.56 -7.63
N THR A 38 12.02 -2.24 -7.53
CA THR A 38 10.95 -1.59 -6.77
C THR A 38 9.66 -1.62 -7.59
N ARG A 39 9.11 -2.83 -7.80
CA ARG A 39 7.73 -2.91 -8.29
C ARG A 39 6.81 -2.70 -7.10
N PRO A 40 6.01 -1.62 -7.04
CA PRO A 40 5.07 -1.46 -5.95
C PRO A 40 4.11 -2.64 -5.94
N ASP A 41 3.94 -3.26 -4.79
CA ASP A 41 2.89 -4.25 -4.62
C ASP A 41 1.52 -3.57 -4.79
N PRO A 42 0.55 -4.23 -5.44
CA PRO A 42 -0.82 -3.75 -5.45
C PRO A 42 -1.38 -3.83 -4.02
N VAL A 43 -1.81 -2.70 -3.45
CA VAL A 43 -2.28 -2.60 -2.06
C VAL A 43 -3.74 -2.12 -2.02
N VAL A 44 -4.48 -2.56 -1.01
CA VAL A 44 -5.80 -2.05 -0.64
C VAL A 44 -5.75 -1.36 0.71
N GLU A 45 -6.61 -0.36 0.88
CA GLU A 45 -6.73 0.42 2.10
C GLU A 45 -8.19 0.46 2.53
N TYR A 46 -8.42 0.26 3.82
CA TYR A 46 -9.73 0.38 4.48
C TYR A 46 -9.54 1.26 5.70
N TRP A 47 -10.44 2.20 5.91
CA TRP A 47 -10.33 3.13 7.04
C TRP A 47 -11.69 3.50 7.57
N GLY A 48 -11.70 4.05 8.77
CA GLY A 48 -12.90 4.55 9.41
C GLY A 48 -12.63 5.05 10.81
N ILE A 49 -13.72 5.26 11.54
CA ILE A 49 -13.71 5.66 12.95
C ILE A 49 -14.52 4.62 13.72
N ALA A 50 -14.09 4.33 14.93
CA ALA A 50 -14.81 3.46 15.86
C ALA A 50 -14.66 3.97 17.29
N THR A 51 -15.54 3.49 18.17
CA THR A 51 -15.49 3.78 19.60
C THR A 51 -15.40 2.45 20.35
N LEU A 52 -14.48 2.37 21.31
CA LEU A 52 -14.38 1.22 22.21
C LEU A 52 -15.60 1.18 23.13
N ASP A 53 -16.18 0.00 23.30
CA ASP A 53 -17.33 -0.18 24.18
C ASP A 53 -16.95 -0.05 25.67
N HIS A 54 -17.92 -0.33 26.54
CA HIS A 54 -17.75 -0.27 28.00
C HIS A 54 -16.72 -1.27 28.55
N THR A 55 -16.34 -2.30 27.77
CA THR A 55 -15.30 -3.27 28.11
C THR A 55 -13.92 -2.86 27.59
N GLY A 56 -13.83 -1.80 26.77
CA GLY A 56 -12.59 -1.39 26.12
C GLY A 56 -12.32 -2.14 24.83
N THR A 57 -13.33 -2.72 24.19
CA THR A 57 -13.19 -3.49 22.95
C THR A 57 -14.01 -2.89 21.81
N ALA A 58 -13.50 -2.99 20.59
CA ALA A 58 -14.27 -2.77 19.36
C ALA A 58 -13.91 -3.85 18.34
N VAL A 59 -14.92 -4.33 17.60
CA VAL A 59 -14.73 -5.27 16.50
C VAL A 59 -15.17 -4.61 15.20
N ILE A 60 -14.21 -4.41 14.30
CA ILE A 60 -14.44 -3.82 12.99
C ILE A 60 -14.53 -4.95 11.95
N SER A 61 -15.65 -5.01 11.23
CA SER A 61 -15.84 -5.95 10.12
C SER A 61 -15.31 -5.35 8.83
N LEU A 62 -14.30 -6.00 8.25
CA LEU A 62 -13.82 -5.71 6.91
C LEU A 62 -14.75 -6.34 5.87
N PRO A 63 -14.73 -5.87 4.61
CA PRO A 63 -15.58 -6.45 3.57
C PRO A 63 -15.34 -7.95 3.40
N GLY A 64 -16.39 -8.72 3.11
CA GLY A 64 -16.31 -10.19 3.06
C GLY A 64 -15.30 -10.76 2.03
N TYR A 65 -14.86 -9.95 1.07
CA TYR A 65 -13.83 -10.32 0.10
C TYR A 65 -12.40 -9.99 0.56
N PHE A 66 -12.22 -9.42 1.75
CA PHE A 66 -10.91 -8.99 2.27
C PHE A 66 -9.91 -10.15 2.35
N GLU A 67 -10.30 -11.25 2.98
CA GLU A 67 -9.45 -12.44 3.13
C GLU A 67 -9.11 -13.05 1.77
N ALA A 68 -10.10 -13.10 0.87
CA ALA A 68 -9.93 -13.64 -0.48
C ALA A 68 -9.03 -12.79 -1.39
N GLN A 69 -8.79 -11.52 -1.04
CA GLN A 69 -8.01 -10.60 -1.88
C GLN A 69 -6.68 -10.19 -1.27
N THR A 70 -6.38 -10.52 -0.02
CA THR A 70 -5.21 -9.99 0.70
C THR A 70 -4.32 -11.05 1.32
N ALA A 71 -3.01 -10.86 1.22
CA ALA A 71 -2.04 -11.77 1.83
C ALA A 71 -2.03 -11.56 3.36
N PRO A 72 -2.21 -12.61 4.20
CA PRO A 72 -2.20 -12.47 5.65
C PRO A 72 -0.96 -11.78 6.22
N GLY A 73 0.23 -12.11 5.70
CA GLY A 73 1.51 -11.51 6.12
C GLY A 73 1.77 -10.10 5.57
N GLY A 74 0.91 -9.58 4.68
CA GLY A 74 1.05 -8.26 4.07
C GLY A 74 0.10 -7.21 4.65
N ARG A 75 -0.45 -7.46 5.84
CA ARG A 75 -1.42 -6.58 6.52
C ARG A 75 -0.71 -5.67 7.52
N SER A 76 -1.14 -4.42 7.60
CA SER A 76 -0.70 -3.46 8.60
C SER A 76 -1.88 -2.67 9.10
N VAL A 77 -1.92 -2.43 10.40
CA VAL A 77 -2.97 -1.64 11.05
C VAL A 77 -2.35 -0.43 11.70
N LEU A 78 -2.93 0.74 11.46
CA LEU A 78 -2.65 1.96 12.17
C LEU A 78 -3.90 2.37 12.95
N LEU A 79 -3.72 2.68 14.23
CA LEU A 79 -4.76 3.19 15.11
C LEU A 79 -4.34 4.57 15.60
N THR A 80 -5.28 5.51 15.69
CA THR A 80 -5.01 6.86 16.19
C THR A 80 -6.15 7.30 17.08
N SER A 81 -5.86 7.65 18.34
CA SER A 81 -6.89 8.12 19.26
C SER A 81 -7.39 9.51 18.83
N GLU A 82 -8.70 9.72 18.97
CA GLU A 82 -9.35 10.98 18.66
C GLU A 82 -9.84 11.65 19.96
N GLY A 83 -9.31 12.83 20.28
CA GLY A 83 -9.70 13.62 21.45
C GLY A 83 -9.27 13.04 22.81
N SER A 84 -8.97 11.74 22.92
CA SER A 84 -8.48 11.11 24.14
C SER A 84 -6.95 11.08 24.17
N VAL A 85 -6.35 12.12 24.77
CA VAL A 85 -4.91 12.18 25.02
C VAL A 85 -4.51 11.03 25.95
N GLY A 86 -3.59 10.18 25.49
CA GLY A 86 -3.09 9.05 26.29
C GLY A 86 -4.00 7.82 26.32
N ALA A 87 -5.06 7.75 25.49
CA ALA A 87 -5.81 6.51 25.34
C ALA A 87 -4.90 5.39 24.83
N GLN A 88 -4.92 4.26 25.53
CA GLN A 88 -4.19 3.08 25.10
C GLN A 88 -4.99 2.41 23.98
N LEU A 89 -4.30 2.03 22.90
CA LEU A 89 -4.88 1.30 21.77
C LEU A 89 -3.94 0.14 21.40
N SER A 90 -4.49 -1.05 21.27
CA SER A 90 -3.82 -2.23 20.72
C SER A 90 -4.80 -3.02 19.84
N TYR A 91 -4.29 -3.92 19.02
CA TYR A 91 -5.14 -4.76 18.18
C TYR A 91 -4.61 -6.19 18.10
N GLU A 92 -5.52 -7.10 17.79
CA GLU A 92 -5.20 -8.49 17.47
C GLU A 92 -4.99 -8.67 15.97
N PRO A 93 -4.26 -9.72 15.53
CA PRO A 93 -4.18 -10.08 14.12
C PRO A 93 -5.58 -10.16 13.49
N ILE A 94 -5.71 -9.68 12.26
CA ILE A 94 -6.98 -9.76 11.53
C ILE A 94 -7.25 -11.21 11.16
N ILE A 95 -8.32 -11.77 11.71
CA ILE A 95 -8.80 -13.15 11.49
C ILE A 95 -10.25 -13.07 11.02
N ASP A 96 -10.62 -13.86 10.01
CA ASP A 96 -11.97 -13.91 9.44
C ASP A 96 -12.53 -12.53 9.04
N GLY A 97 -11.66 -11.65 8.52
CA GLY A 97 -12.04 -10.28 8.15
C GLY A 97 -12.43 -9.39 9.34
N ARG A 98 -11.98 -9.72 10.55
CA ARG A 98 -12.27 -8.95 11.77
C ARG A 98 -11.01 -8.32 12.33
N LEU A 99 -11.06 -7.01 12.54
CA LEU A 99 -10.07 -6.28 13.32
C LEU A 99 -10.62 -6.07 14.73
N THR A 100 -10.05 -6.78 15.70
CA THR A 100 -10.36 -6.60 17.13
C THR A 100 -9.38 -5.60 17.71
N VAL A 101 -9.91 -4.52 18.29
CA VAL A 101 -9.16 -3.45 18.94
C VAL A 101 -9.47 -3.45 20.43
N HIS A 102 -8.44 -3.27 21.25
CA HIS A 102 -8.51 -3.16 22.71
C HIS A 102 -7.94 -1.83 23.17
N GLY A 103 -8.43 -1.31 24.29
CA GLY A 103 -7.93 -0.05 24.81
C GLY A 103 -8.73 0.54 25.96
N THR A 104 -8.63 1.87 26.10
CA THR A 104 -9.39 2.62 27.10
C THR A 104 -10.88 2.64 26.74
N ALA A 105 -11.74 2.09 27.61
CA ALA A 105 -13.19 2.08 27.42
C ALA A 105 -13.76 3.47 27.09
N GLY A 106 -14.64 3.53 26.09
CA GLY A 106 -15.24 4.78 25.59
C GLY A 106 -14.32 5.65 24.72
N ALA A 107 -13.05 5.28 24.51
CA ALA A 107 -12.17 6.04 23.63
C ALA A 107 -12.62 5.91 22.16
N THR A 108 -12.60 7.03 21.45
CA THR A 108 -12.83 7.08 20.01
C THR A 108 -11.48 7.07 19.29
N PHE A 109 -11.40 6.36 18.17
CA PHE A 109 -10.19 6.23 17.39
C PHE A 109 -10.49 6.12 15.89
N SER A 110 -9.58 6.65 15.07
CA SER A 110 -9.50 6.35 13.66
C SER A 110 -8.63 5.11 13.43
N TRP A 111 -8.98 4.34 12.40
CA TRP A 111 -8.26 3.14 12.01
C TRP A 111 -7.98 3.13 10.52
N LEU A 112 -6.84 2.54 10.16
CA LEU A 112 -6.44 2.24 8.78
C LEU A 112 -5.90 0.81 8.73
N VAL A 113 -6.49 -0.02 7.87
CA VAL A 113 -5.96 -1.31 7.47
C VAL A 113 -5.39 -1.17 6.07
N LYS A 114 -4.09 -1.44 5.93
CA LYS A 114 -3.39 -1.51 4.65
C LYS A 114 -2.99 -2.96 4.38
N ALA A 115 -3.27 -3.48 3.19
CA ALA A 115 -3.00 -4.88 2.89
C ALA A 115 -2.53 -5.13 1.45
N VAL A 116 -1.47 -5.93 1.30
CA VAL A 116 -1.00 -6.39 -0.02
C VAL A 116 -2.02 -7.32 -0.65
N ARG A 117 -2.39 -7.06 -1.91
CA ARG A 117 -3.28 -7.93 -2.69
C ARG A 117 -2.59 -9.23 -3.06
N ILE A 118 -3.30 -10.35 -2.95
CA ILE A 118 -2.82 -11.61 -3.52
C ILE A 118 -2.82 -11.53 -5.05
N ARG A 119 -1.79 -12.09 -5.68
CA ARG A 119 -1.80 -12.33 -7.12
C ARG A 119 -2.47 -13.68 -7.37
N ILE A 120 -3.61 -13.68 -8.05
CA ILE A 120 -4.21 -14.90 -8.59
C ILE A 120 -3.49 -15.21 -9.90
N VAL A 121 -2.71 -16.29 -9.94
CA VAL A 121 -2.20 -16.86 -11.19
C VAL A 121 -3.18 -17.96 -11.58
N LEU A 122 -4.04 -17.68 -12.56
CA LEU A 122 -4.90 -18.72 -13.14
C LEU A 122 -4.00 -19.65 -13.95
N GLY A 123 -3.88 -20.90 -13.51
CA GLY A 123 -3.23 -21.94 -14.30
C GLY A 123 -4.01 -22.16 -15.59
N VAL A 124 -3.35 -22.04 -16.73
CA VAL A 124 -3.87 -22.62 -17.97
C VAL A 124 -3.62 -24.11 -17.84
N ASP A 125 -4.67 -24.91 -17.64
CA ASP A 125 -4.59 -26.36 -17.75
C ASP A 125 -4.14 -26.68 -19.19
N SER A 126 -2.85 -26.99 -19.35
CA SER A 126 -2.32 -27.56 -20.59
C SER A 126 -2.93 -28.94 -20.76
N GLY A 127 -3.94 -29.04 -21.63
CA GLY A 127 -4.60 -30.28 -22.01
C GLY A 127 -3.58 -31.32 -22.47
N ALA A 128 -3.48 -32.41 -21.72
CA ALA A 128 -2.79 -33.60 -22.15
C ALA A 128 -3.67 -34.34 -23.15
N GLU A 129 -3.37 -34.14 -24.44
CA GLU A 129 -3.80 -35.00 -25.53
C GLU A 129 -3.24 -36.41 -25.28
N ARG A 130 -4.10 -37.34 -24.80
CA ARG A 130 -3.79 -38.76 -24.82
C ARG A 130 -3.99 -39.25 -26.25
N VAL A 131 -2.89 -39.37 -26.99
CA VAL A 131 -2.85 -40.13 -28.24
C VAL A 131 -3.09 -41.60 -27.88
N ALA A 132 -4.10 -42.20 -28.50
CA ALA A 132 -4.52 -43.58 -28.36
C ALA A 132 -3.62 -44.54 -29.16
#